data_AF-A0A9D6DN72-F1
#
_entry.id   AF-A0A9D6DN72-F1
#
_cell.length_a   1.000
_cell.length_b   1.000
_cell.length_c   1.000
_cell.angle_alpha   90.00
_cell.angle_beta   90.00
_cell.angle_gamma   90.00
#
_symmetry.space_group_name_H-M   'P 1'
#
loop_
_entity.id
_entity.type
_entity.pdbx_description
1 polymer ?
#
loop_
_entity_poly.entity_id
_entity_poly.type
_entity_poly.pdbx_seq_one_letter_code
_entity_poly.pdbx_strand_id
1 'polypeptide(L)'
;MIKRPKILIIYGYHPKETFASKIGEDLFRSFPGSPIQVVKYTGKQDNCHSTRNLRRFVGKFGPSVLPVVLHNDRKTNTEAIIIYCAKSRQEKRKMLKSLFGFVSRYNKKSISVIFDTILIPNAKHSLVEIEFNPKTDIKKAKNLVRETSKYLLNI
;
A
#
# COMPACT_ATOMS: atom_id res chain seq x y z
N MET A 1 -0.65 9.20 -26.32
CA MET A 1 0.22 9.07 -25.13
C MET A 1 -0.48 8.22 -24.07
N ILE A 2 0.05 7.04 -23.74
CA ILE A 2 -0.46 6.24 -22.60
C ILE A 2 0.05 6.92 -21.33
N LYS A 3 -0.86 7.54 -20.55
CA LYS A 3 -0.52 8.11 -19.25
C LYS A 3 -0.06 6.96 -18.34
N ARG A 4 1.18 7.03 -17.86
CA ARG A 4 1.69 6.09 -16.86
C ARG A 4 0.87 6.23 -15.56
N PRO A 5 0.63 5.14 -14.83
CA PRO A 5 -0.06 5.20 -13.54
C PRO A 5 0.75 6.02 -12.54
N LYS A 6 0.05 6.68 -11.62
CA LYS A 6 0.61 7.43 -10.49
C LYS A 6 0.70 6.58 -9.22
N ILE A 7 -0.16 5.58 -9.07
CA ILE A 7 -0.11 4.60 -7.98
C ILE A 7 0.09 3.20 -8.55
N LEU A 8 0.95 2.43 -7.88
CA LEU A 8 1.16 1.01 -8.14
C LEU A 8 0.73 0.20 -6.93
N ILE A 9 -0.38 -0.53 -7.03
CA ILE A 9 -0.82 -1.47 -6.00
C ILE A 9 -0.15 -2.82 -6.26
N ILE A 10 0.56 -3.33 -5.27
CA ILE A 10 1.34 -4.56 -5.34
C ILE A 10 0.75 -5.56 -4.36
N TYR A 11 0.44 -6.76 -4.82
CA TYR A 11 -0.06 -7.86 -3.97
C TYR A 11 0.75 -9.14 -4.20
N GLY A 12 0.63 -10.10 -3.28
CA GLY A 12 1.36 -11.37 -3.38
C GLY A 12 2.85 -11.23 -3.06
N TYR A 13 3.24 -10.16 -2.35
CA TYR A 13 4.62 -9.96 -1.91
C TYR A 13 5.11 -11.11 -1.02
N HIS A 14 4.22 -11.67 -0.20
CA HIS A 14 4.46 -12.87 0.57
C HIS A 14 3.58 -14.03 0.06
N PRO A 15 4.12 -15.23 -0.26
CA PRO A 15 3.37 -16.33 -0.89
C PRO A 15 2.25 -16.91 0.00
N LYS A 16 2.27 -16.61 1.30
CA LYS A 16 1.24 -17.02 2.27
C LYS A 16 0.09 -16.01 2.42
N GLU A 17 0.17 -14.81 1.82
CA GLU A 17 -0.83 -13.75 1.96
C GLU A 17 -2.03 -13.94 1.01
N THR A 18 -2.83 -14.97 1.26
CA THR A 18 -3.96 -15.34 0.40
C THR A 18 -5.08 -14.30 0.39
N PHE A 19 -5.38 -13.66 1.52
CA PHE A 19 -6.42 -12.63 1.60
C PHE A 19 -6.06 -11.35 0.82
N ALA A 20 -4.85 -10.82 1.02
CA ALA A 20 -4.34 -9.68 0.26
C ALA A 20 -4.25 -9.97 -1.24
N SER A 21 -3.90 -11.21 -1.61
CA SER A 21 -3.89 -11.65 -3.01
C SER A 21 -5.28 -11.63 -3.63
N LYS A 22 -6.30 -12.14 -2.94
CA LYS A 22 -7.71 -12.07 -3.40
C LYS A 22 -8.16 -10.62 -3.61
N ILE A 23 -7.84 -9.73 -2.68
CA ILE A 23 -8.15 -8.30 -2.82
C ILE A 23 -7.44 -7.73 -4.06
N GLY A 24 -6.14 -8.00 -4.22
CA GLY A 24 -5.37 -7.52 -5.37
C GLY A 24 -5.90 -8.02 -6.72
N GLU A 25 -6.27 -9.30 -6.82
CA GLU A 25 -6.86 -9.89 -8.02
C GLU A 25 -8.22 -9.28 -8.36
N ASP A 26 -9.06 -9.04 -7.36
CA ASP A 26 -10.34 -8.32 -7.53
C ASP A 26 -10.12 -6.88 -8.02
N LEU A 27 -9.18 -6.16 -7.39
CA LEU A 27 -8.88 -4.77 -7.74
C LEU A 27 -8.33 -4.67 -9.17
N PHE A 28 -7.50 -5.62 -9.60
CA PHE A 28 -6.96 -5.66 -10.97
C PHE A 28 -8.06 -5.57 -12.04
N ARG A 29 -9.20 -6.22 -11.79
CA ARG A 29 -10.37 -6.20 -12.69
C ARG A 29 -11.17 -4.90 -12.63
N SER A 30 -11.04 -4.16 -11.53
CA SER A 30 -11.92 -3.03 -11.18
C SER A 30 -11.40 -1.65 -11.60
N PHE A 31 -10.12 -1.53 -12.03
CA PHE A 31 -9.49 -0.24 -12.35
C PHE A 31 -8.95 -0.09 -13.79
N PRO A 32 -9.73 -0.40 -14.84
CA PRO A 32 -9.30 -0.10 -16.20
C PRO A 32 -9.22 1.42 -16.42
N GLY A 33 -8.09 1.91 -16.97
CA GLY A 33 -7.91 3.33 -17.36
C GLY A 33 -7.69 4.34 -16.23
N SER A 34 -7.64 3.90 -14.97
CA SER A 34 -7.36 4.78 -13.83
C SER A 34 -5.86 5.11 -13.70
N PRO A 35 -5.46 6.16 -12.95
CA PRO A 35 -4.06 6.40 -12.60
C PRO A 35 -3.49 5.37 -11.62
N ILE A 36 -4.20 4.28 -11.32
CA ILE A 36 -3.80 3.18 -10.47
C ILE A 36 -3.53 1.97 -11.36
N GLN A 37 -2.35 1.38 -11.24
CA GLN A 37 -2.03 0.08 -11.82
C GLN A 37 -1.92 -0.94 -10.68
N VAL A 38 -2.60 -2.08 -10.84
CA VAL A 38 -2.51 -3.19 -9.88
C VAL A 38 -1.63 -4.28 -10.49
N VAL A 39 -0.69 -4.82 -9.72
CA VAL A 39 0.25 -5.86 -10.19
C VAL A 39 0.47 -6.91 -9.11
N LYS A 40 0.64 -8.16 -9.56
CA LYS A 40 1.11 -9.24 -8.70
C LYS A 40 2.63 -9.18 -8.59
N TYR A 41 3.15 -9.18 -7.37
CA TYR A 41 4.56 -9.43 -7.13
C TYR A 41 4.84 -10.92 -7.28
N THR A 42 5.69 -11.27 -8.25
CA THR A 42 6.14 -12.65 -8.51
C THR A 42 7.63 -12.82 -8.25
N GLY A 43 8.27 -11.82 -7.62
CA GLY A 43 9.69 -11.84 -7.30
C GLY A 43 10.01 -12.77 -6.13
N LYS A 44 11.30 -13.08 -5.95
CA LYS A 44 11.78 -13.79 -4.77
C LYS A 44 11.54 -12.94 -3.51
N GLN A 45 11.13 -13.58 -2.42
CA GLN A 45 11.10 -12.91 -1.13
C GLN A 45 12.49 -12.43 -0.77
N ASP A 46 12.55 -11.28 -0.10
CA ASP A 46 13.78 -10.85 0.53
C ASP A 46 13.97 -11.59 1.86
N ASN A 47 15.22 -11.82 2.26
CA ASN A 47 15.55 -12.30 3.60
C ASN A 47 15.14 -11.22 4.62
N CYS A 48 14.59 -11.63 5.79
CA CYS A 48 13.90 -10.89 6.87
C CYS A 48 14.15 -9.39 7.12
N HIS A 49 15.27 -8.81 6.66
CA HIS A 49 15.69 -7.44 6.98
C HIS A 49 15.87 -6.53 5.76
N SER A 50 15.57 -7.01 4.55
CA SER A 50 15.74 -6.24 3.32
C SER A 50 14.44 -6.23 2.52
N THR A 51 14.15 -5.15 1.80
CA THR A 51 13.09 -5.09 0.76
C THR A 51 13.73 -4.92 -0.63
N ARG A 52 14.95 -5.44 -0.84
CA ARG A 52 15.75 -5.22 -2.05
C ARG A 52 15.05 -5.71 -3.32
N ASN A 53 14.47 -6.91 -3.31
CA ASN A 53 13.79 -7.46 -4.47
C ASN A 53 12.49 -6.70 -4.77
N LEU A 54 11.73 -6.34 -3.73
CA LEU A 54 10.56 -5.46 -3.87
C LEU A 54 10.94 -4.09 -4.47
N ARG A 55 12.03 -3.48 -4.00
CA ARG A 55 12.52 -2.20 -4.53
C ARG A 55 12.94 -2.28 -5.98
N ARG A 56 13.65 -3.35 -6.38
CA ARG A 56 14.02 -3.59 -7.78
C ARG A 56 12.78 -3.77 -8.66
N PHE A 57 11.75 -4.43 -8.15
CA PHE A 57 10.48 -4.57 -8.85
C PHE A 57 9.77 -3.22 -9.04
N VAL A 58 9.62 -2.43 -7.98
CA VAL A 58 9.04 -1.06 -8.04
C VAL A 58 9.79 -0.17 -9.02
N GLY A 59 11.13 -0.24 -9.05
CA GLY A 59 11.97 0.58 -9.93
C GLY A 59 11.66 0.42 -11.42
N LYS A 60 11.07 -0.70 -11.85
CA LYS A 60 10.66 -0.94 -13.25
C LYS A 60 9.53 -0.01 -13.71
N PHE A 61 8.74 0.52 -12.78
CA PHE A 61 7.58 1.37 -13.07
C PHE A 61 7.92 2.87 -13.11
N GLY A 62 9.17 3.23 -12.79
CA GLY A 62 9.71 4.58 -12.87
C GLY A 62 9.51 5.40 -11.58
N PRO A 63 10.17 6.57 -11.51
CA PRO A 63 10.29 7.34 -10.28
C PRO A 63 9.07 8.23 -9.95
N SER A 64 8.05 8.27 -10.79
CA SER A 64 6.85 9.09 -10.52
C SER A 64 5.73 8.30 -9.84
N VAL A 65 5.98 7.05 -9.47
CA VAL A 65 4.96 6.10 -9.02
C VAL A 65 5.04 5.90 -7.53
N LEU A 66 3.89 5.98 -6.85
CA LEU A 66 3.77 5.67 -5.44
C LEU A 66 3.36 4.20 -5.26
N PRO A 67 4.23 3.33 -4.71
CA PRO A 67 3.89 1.94 -4.45
C PRO A 67 3.04 1.79 -3.18
N VAL A 68 1.96 1.00 -3.30
CA VAL A 68 1.10 0.55 -2.20
C VAL A 68 1.18 -0.98 -2.16
N VAL A 69 1.71 -1.57 -1.09
CA VAL A 69 1.82 -3.02 -0.94
C VAL A 69 0.67 -3.52 -0.07
N LEU A 70 -0.04 -4.55 -0.53
CA LEU A 70 -1.12 -5.17 0.23
C LEU A 70 -0.58 -6.37 1.01
N HIS A 71 -0.91 -6.41 2.30
CA HIS A 71 -0.48 -7.43 3.25
C HIS A 71 -1.66 -8.00 4.02
N ASN A 72 -1.44 -9.16 4.65
CA ASN A 72 -2.44 -9.82 5.48
C ASN A 72 -1.88 -10.02 6.89
N ASP A 73 -2.38 -9.27 7.86
CA ASP A 73 -2.05 -9.48 9.27
C ASP A 73 -3.23 -10.12 10.01
N ARG A 74 -2.93 -11.22 10.71
CA ARG A 74 -3.89 -11.97 11.51
C ARG A 74 -3.88 -11.58 12.99
N LYS A 75 -2.93 -10.76 13.43
CA LYS A 75 -2.65 -10.54 14.85
C LYS A 75 -3.37 -9.35 15.46
N THR A 76 -4.01 -8.50 14.65
CA THR A 76 -4.68 -7.28 15.15
C THR A 76 -6.20 -7.43 15.15
N ASN A 77 -6.86 -6.76 16.11
CA ASN A 77 -8.32 -6.61 16.14
C ASN A 77 -8.82 -5.42 15.28
N THR A 78 -7.91 -4.76 14.59
CA THR A 78 -8.18 -3.66 13.66
C THR A 78 -8.66 -4.23 12.32
N GLU A 79 -9.49 -3.54 11.55
CA GLU A 79 -9.88 -3.99 10.19
C GLU A 79 -8.71 -3.82 9.20
N ALA A 80 -7.95 -2.72 9.32
CA ALA A 80 -6.76 -2.49 8.51
C ALA A 80 -5.72 -1.60 9.19
N ILE A 81 -4.47 -1.75 8.77
CA ILE A 81 -3.35 -0.94 9.22
C ILE A 81 -2.68 -0.34 7.99
N ILE A 82 -2.51 0.98 7.97
CA ILE A 82 -1.74 1.67 6.93
C ILE A 82 -0.37 1.97 7.52
N ILE A 83 0.66 1.33 6.99
CA ILE A 83 2.06 1.59 7.33
C ILE A 83 2.62 2.55 6.27
N TYR A 84 3.17 3.68 6.70
CA TYR A 84 3.78 4.65 5.80
C TYR A 84 5.25 4.87 6.12
N CYS A 85 6.13 4.65 5.13
CA CYS A 85 7.56 4.89 5.25
C CYS A 85 7.91 6.31 4.82
N ALA A 86 8.26 7.16 5.78
CA ALA A 86 8.72 8.51 5.53
C ALA A 86 10.25 8.55 5.33
N LYS A 87 10.72 9.34 4.37
CA LYS A 87 12.13 9.51 4.02
C LYS A 87 12.85 10.49 4.94
N SER A 88 12.09 11.39 5.55
CA SER A 88 12.60 12.40 6.47
C SER A 88 11.60 12.69 7.59
N ARG A 89 12.09 13.28 8.68
CA ARG A 89 11.22 13.76 9.78
C ARG A 89 10.20 14.79 9.29
N GLN A 90 10.54 15.61 8.30
CA GLN A 90 9.64 16.62 7.73
C GLN A 90 8.50 15.98 6.93
N GLU A 91 8.81 14.99 6.09
CA GLU A 91 7.80 14.22 5.36
C GLU A 91 6.88 13.47 6.33
N LYS A 92 7.45 12.85 7.38
CA LYS A 92 6.69 12.21 8.45
C LYS A 92 5.68 13.16 9.06
N ARG A 93 6.08 14.37 9.48
CA ARG A 93 5.18 15.37 10.08
C ARG A 93 4.05 15.75 9.12
N LYS A 94 4.37 15.97 7.84
CA LYS A 94 3.37 16.32 6.80
C LYS A 94 2.36 15.19 6.59
N MET A 95 2.83 13.96 6.43
CA MET A 95 2.00 12.79 6.15
C MET A 95 1.18 12.33 7.35
N LEU A 96 1.69 12.51 8.56
CA LEU A 96 1.03 12.11 9.80
C LEU A 96 -0.31 12.83 9.97
N LYS A 97 -0.31 14.17 9.92
CA LYS A 97 -1.56 14.96 10.03
C LYS A 97 -2.57 14.57 8.94
N SER A 98 -2.06 14.40 7.72
CA SER A 98 -2.82 14.05 6.52
C SER A 98 -3.51 12.68 6.62
N LEU A 99 -2.75 11.61 6.88
CA LEU A 99 -3.27 10.24 6.96
C LEU A 99 -4.18 10.06 8.19
N PHE A 100 -3.86 10.69 9.33
CA PHE A 100 -4.78 10.68 10.47
C PHE A 100 -6.11 11.33 10.11
N GLY A 101 -6.12 12.48 9.41
CA GLY A 101 -7.35 13.12 8.94
C GLY A 101 -8.15 12.25 7.96
N PHE A 102 -7.48 11.53 7.06
CA PHE A 102 -8.11 10.54 6.18
C PHE A 102 -8.77 9.41 6.96
N VAL A 103 -8.02 8.74 7.84
CA VAL A 103 -8.52 7.62 8.65
C VAL A 103 -9.64 8.04 9.59
N SER A 104 -9.59 9.28 10.09
CA SER A 104 -10.65 9.87 10.90
C SER A 104 -11.99 9.90 10.20
N ARG A 105 -11.99 10.11 8.88
CA ARG A 105 -13.20 10.14 8.04
C ARG A 105 -13.69 8.75 7.65
N TYR A 106 -12.78 7.78 7.57
CA TYR A 106 -13.12 6.41 7.18
C TYR A 106 -13.70 5.61 8.36
N ASN A 107 -12.97 5.52 9.49
CA ASN A 107 -13.42 5.05 10.80
C ASN A 107 -12.22 4.93 11.77
N LYS A 108 -12.07 5.83 12.76
CA LYS A 108 -10.93 5.81 13.70
C LYS A 108 -10.78 4.52 14.50
N LYS A 109 -11.88 3.79 14.76
CA LYS A 109 -11.86 2.61 15.65
C LYS A 109 -11.45 1.33 14.94
N SER A 110 -11.44 1.34 13.61
CA SER A 110 -11.25 0.14 12.79
C SER A 110 -10.02 0.23 11.88
N ILE A 111 -9.33 1.36 11.84
CA ILE A 111 -8.12 1.55 11.05
C ILE A 111 -7.04 2.22 11.89
N SER A 112 -5.84 1.64 11.86
CA SER A 112 -4.65 2.22 12.49
C SER A 112 -3.69 2.75 11.44
N VAL A 113 -3.00 3.85 11.74
CA VAL A 113 -1.88 4.34 10.92
C VAL A 113 -0.60 4.16 11.72
N ILE A 114 0.33 3.37 11.20
CA ILE A 114 1.65 3.17 11.78
C ILE A 114 2.68 3.86 10.91
N PHE A 115 3.63 4.54 11.54
CA PHE A 115 4.78 5.14 10.86
C PHE A 115 6.01 4.36 11.24
N ASP A 116 6.51 3.55 10.32
CA ASP A 116 7.71 2.76 10.54
C ASP A 116 8.89 3.28 9.72
N THR A 117 10.09 2.96 10.20
CA THR A 117 11.37 3.35 9.62
C THR A 117 11.95 2.16 8.86
N ILE A 118 11.46 1.92 7.64
CA ILE A 118 12.11 0.94 6.76
C ILE A 118 13.27 1.64 6.05
N LEU A 119 14.48 1.08 6.17
CA LEU A 119 15.67 1.52 5.44
C LEU A 119 15.51 1.17 3.95
N ILE A 120 14.98 2.11 3.19
CA ILE A 120 14.90 2.05 1.73
C ILE A 120 16.16 2.75 1.19
N PRO A 121 17.14 2.03 0.60
CA PRO A 121 18.48 2.50 0.28
C PRO A 121 18.54 3.70 -0.67
N ASN A 122 17.45 4.01 -1.38
CA ASN A 122 17.41 5.08 -2.37
C ASN A 122 16.05 5.81 -2.33
N ALA A 123 15.54 6.24 -1.18
CA ALA A 123 14.16 6.68 -1.08
C ALA A 123 13.86 7.98 -1.88
N LYS A 124 13.68 7.85 -3.20
CA LYS A 124 13.03 8.78 -4.12
C LYS A 124 11.51 8.54 -4.15
N HIS A 125 11.02 7.42 -3.60
CA HIS A 125 9.60 7.07 -3.46
C HIS A 125 9.27 6.63 -2.03
N SER A 126 8.07 6.94 -1.57
CA SER A 126 7.57 6.56 -0.25
C SER A 126 6.84 5.23 -0.39
N LEU A 127 7.09 4.29 0.51
CA LEU A 127 6.39 2.99 0.51
C LEU A 127 5.17 3.09 1.43
N VAL A 128 4.02 2.67 0.93
CA VAL A 128 2.82 2.50 1.74
C VAL A 128 2.51 1.02 1.80
N GLU A 129 2.44 0.43 2.98
CA GLU A 129 1.94 -0.91 3.16
C GLU A 129 0.54 -0.82 3.78
N ILE A 130 -0.39 -1.64 3.29
CA ILE A 130 -1.72 -1.75 3.87
C ILE A 130 -1.90 -3.19 4.30
N GLU A 131 -1.89 -3.41 5.60
CA GLU A 131 -2.19 -4.71 6.20
C GLU A 131 -3.69 -4.79 6.45
N PHE A 132 -4.33 -5.86 6.00
CA PHE A 132 -5.73 -6.12 6.29
C PHE A 132 -5.88 -7.25 7.27
N ASN A 133 -6.92 -7.16 8.09
CA ASN A 133 -7.40 -8.29 8.86
C ASN A 133 -8.21 -9.21 7.93
N PRO A 134 -7.90 -10.52 7.87
CA PRO A 134 -8.62 -11.43 7.01
C PRO A 134 -10.07 -11.69 7.45
N LYS A 135 -10.47 -11.23 8.64
CA LYS A 135 -11.87 -11.20 9.08
C LYS A 135 -12.65 -10.01 8.51
N THR A 136 -11.97 -9.01 7.94
CA THR A 136 -12.62 -7.86 7.32
C THR A 136 -13.31 -8.29 6.03
N ASP A 137 -14.52 -7.74 5.82
CA ASP A 137 -15.26 -7.96 4.59
C ASP A 137 -14.47 -7.48 3.35
N ILE A 138 -14.50 -8.26 2.27
CA ILE A 138 -13.76 -7.98 1.04
C ILE A 138 -14.21 -6.65 0.42
N LYS A 139 -15.51 -6.31 0.46
CA LYS A 139 -16.00 -5.03 -0.08
C LYS A 139 -15.49 -3.85 0.75
N LYS A 140 -15.45 -3.97 2.08
CA LYS A 140 -14.81 -2.96 2.96
C LYS A 140 -13.32 -2.80 2.67
N ALA A 141 -12.58 -3.89 2.55
CA ALA A 141 -11.13 -3.82 2.26
C ALA A 141 -10.86 -3.16 0.90
N LYS A 142 -11.65 -3.50 -0.13
CA LYS A 142 -11.57 -2.86 -1.46
C LYS A 142 -11.84 -1.36 -1.40
N ASN A 143 -12.90 -0.97 -0.67
CA ASN A 143 -13.23 0.45 -0.53
C ASN A 143 -12.10 1.21 0.17
N LEU A 144 -11.50 0.63 1.21
CA LEU A 144 -10.35 1.24 1.87
C LEU A 144 -9.18 1.45 0.91
N VAL A 145 -8.74 0.41 0.18
CA VAL A 145 -7.65 0.54 -0.80
C VAL A 145 -7.94 1.63 -1.82
N ARG A 146 -9.17 1.69 -2.32
CA ARG A 146 -9.61 2.71 -3.28
C ARG A 146 -9.53 4.12 -2.70
N GLU A 147 -10.13 4.33 -1.53
CA GLU A 147 -10.17 5.65 -0.90
C GLU A 147 -8.76 6.10 -0.46
N THR A 148 -7.92 5.18 0.02
CA THR A 148 -6.50 5.46 0.28
C THR A 148 -5.76 5.83 -1.00
N SER A 149 -6.00 5.12 -2.11
CA SER A 149 -5.35 5.43 -3.39
C SER A 149 -5.77 6.80 -3.92
N LYS A 150 -7.06 7.12 -3.91
CA LYS A 150 -7.57 8.46 -4.30
C LYS A 150 -6.96 9.56 -3.43
N TYR A 151 -6.95 9.34 -2.11
CA TYR A 151 -6.37 10.25 -1.15
C TYR A 151 -4.90 10.56 -1.46
N LEU A 152 -4.10 9.52 -1.73
CA LEU A 152 -2.69 9.68 -2.08
C LEU A 152 -2.46 10.38 -3.43
N LEU A 153 -3.45 10.37 -4.32
CA LEU A 153 -3.42 11.07 -5.60
C LEU A 153 -3.89 12.52 -5.51
N ASN A 154 -4.42 12.96 -4.36
CA ASN A 154 -5.19 14.20 -4.20
C ASN A 154 -6.35 14.31 -5.22
N ILE A 155 -7.04 13.20 -5.51
CA ILE A 155 -8.26 13.14 -6.34
C ILE A 155 -9.47 12.94 -5.44
#